data_AF-A0A3N4QAI8-F1
#
_entry.id   AF-A0A3N4QAI8-F1
#
_cell.length_a   1.000
_cell.length_b   1.000
_cell.length_c   1.000
_cell.angle_alpha   90.00
_cell.angle_beta   90.00
_cell.angle_gamma   90.00
#
_symmetry.space_group_name_H-M   'P 1'
#
loop_
_entity.id
_entity.type
_entity.pdbx_description
1 polymer ?
#
loop_
_entity_poly.entity_id
_entity_poly.type
_entity_poly.pdbx_seq_one_letter_code
_entity_poly.pdbx_strand_id
1 'polypeptide(L)'
;MTPFTLLAVAAALFFVAHVFLLFTSFGRGTYNKKKYLWSHLTLWICGGILFALASMYAGTGESPIVDVFDTPVKRWLIIVVAFGLSAIAHTIVKLLVMPRYQAR
;
A
#
# COMPACT_ATOMS: atom_id res chain seq x y z
N MET A 1 -6.13 21.70 9.91
CA MET A 1 -6.25 20.28 9.51
C MET A 1 -6.22 19.43 10.77
N THR A 2 -7.11 18.46 10.92
CA THR A 2 -7.06 17.55 12.08
C THR A 2 -5.90 16.56 11.92
N PRO A 3 -5.39 15.95 13.02
CA PRO A 3 -4.38 14.91 12.92
C PRO A 3 -4.84 13.73 12.04
N PHE A 4 -6.14 13.40 12.09
CA PHE A 4 -6.77 12.44 11.19
C PHE A 4 -6.57 12.82 9.72
N THR A 5 -6.94 14.06 9.32
CA THR A 5 -6.78 14.52 7.93
C THR A 5 -5.32 14.50 7.49
N LEU A 6 -4.38 14.87 8.37
CA LEU A 6 -2.95 14.86 8.06
C LEU A 6 -2.45 13.44 7.76
N LEU A 7 -2.81 12.46 8.59
CA LEU A 7 -2.45 11.06 8.37
C LEU A 7 -3.11 10.50 7.11
N ALA A 8 -4.38 10.82 6.86
CA ALA A 8 -5.08 10.37 5.66
C ALA A 8 -4.45 10.92 4.38
N VAL A 9 -4.08 12.21 4.37
CA VAL A 9 -3.36 12.83 3.25
C VAL A 9 -1.98 12.22 3.08
N ALA A 10 -1.24 11.99 4.17
CA ALA A 10 0.07 11.34 4.11
C ALA A 10 -0.02 9.93 3.51
N ALA A 11 -0.99 9.11 3.95
CA ALA A 11 -1.24 7.79 3.38
C ALA A 11 -1.54 7.86 1.87
N ALA A 12 -2.39 8.80 1.45
CA ALA A 12 -2.70 9.01 0.05
C ALA A 12 -1.46 9.39 -0.77
N LEU A 13 -0.61 10.28 -0.27
CA LEU A 13 0.64 10.67 -0.93
C LEU A 13 1.62 9.49 -1.07
N PHE A 14 1.77 8.67 -0.02
CA PHE A 14 2.61 7.48 -0.09
C PHE A 14 2.08 6.43 -1.06
N PHE A 15 0.75 6.29 -1.17
CA PHE A 15 0.13 5.43 -2.16
C PHE A 15 0.38 5.93 -3.59
N VAL A 16 0.21 7.23 -3.85
CA VAL A 16 0.54 7.83 -5.16
C VAL A 16 2.03 7.64 -5.50
N ALA A 17 2.91 7.88 -4.53
CA ALA A 17 4.35 7.64 -4.69
C ALA A 17 4.67 6.17 -4.99
N HIS A 18 3.99 5.23 -4.32
CA HIS A 18 4.10 3.79 -4.60
C HIS A 18 3.77 3.49 -6.07
N VAL A 19 2.60 3.93 -6.54
CA VAL A 19 2.12 3.68 -7.90
C VAL A 19 3.07 4.29 -8.93
N PHE A 20 3.52 5.52 -8.72
CA PHE A 20 4.48 6.18 -9.59
C PHE A 20 5.83 5.44 -9.66
N LEU A 21 6.39 5.05 -8.51
CA LEU A 21 7.64 4.30 -8.44
C LEU A 21 7.50 2.90 -9.05
N LEU A 22 6.34 2.26 -8.89
CA LEU A 22 6.06 0.95 -9.47
C LEU A 22 6.11 1.03 -11.00
N PHE A 23 5.31 1.93 -11.59
CA PHE A 23 5.28 2.10 -13.06
C PHE A 23 6.64 2.53 -13.61
N THR A 24 7.34 3.45 -12.95
CA THR A 24 8.66 3.92 -13.40
C THR A 24 9.80 2.93 -13.11
N SER A 25 9.54 1.84 -12.37
CA SER A 25 10.50 0.73 -12.19
C SER A 25 10.56 -0.20 -13.40
N PHE A 26 9.52 -0.20 -14.24
CA PHE A 26 9.38 -1.03 -15.44
C PHE A 26 9.54 -0.19 -16.72
N GLY A 27 10.78 0.10 -17.12
CA GLY A 27 11.11 0.94 -18.29
C GLY A 27 11.33 0.15 -19.58
N ARG A 28 11.45 0.82 -20.75
CA ARG A 28 11.68 0.17 -22.06
C ARG A 28 12.91 -0.76 -22.02
N GLY A 29 12.68 -2.05 -21.82
CA GLY A 29 13.70 -3.12 -21.85
C GLY A 29 14.54 -3.29 -20.58
N THR A 30 14.30 -2.55 -19.49
CA THR A 30 15.06 -2.71 -18.24
C THR A 30 14.19 -2.63 -17.00
N TYR A 31 14.54 -3.43 -16.00
CA TYR A 31 13.88 -3.48 -14.69
C TYR A 31 14.79 -2.84 -13.62
N ASN A 32 14.30 -1.78 -12.98
CA ASN A 32 15.05 -1.09 -11.92
C ASN A 32 14.66 -1.63 -10.54
N LYS A 33 15.43 -2.61 -10.05
CA LYS A 33 15.29 -3.23 -8.72
C LYS A 33 15.22 -2.21 -7.57
N LYS A 34 16.00 -1.12 -7.63
CA LYS A 34 16.00 -0.11 -6.57
C LYS A 34 14.65 0.62 -6.52
N LYS A 35 14.16 1.12 -7.65
CA LYS A 35 12.85 1.78 -7.72
C LYS A 35 11.71 0.85 -7.30
N TYR A 36 11.80 -0.42 -7.68
CA TYR A 36 10.83 -1.43 -7.27
C TYR A 36 10.82 -1.64 -5.75
N LEU A 37 11.99 -1.71 -5.11
CA LEU A 37 12.10 -1.80 -3.65
C LEU A 37 11.55 -0.54 -2.95
N TRP A 38 11.91 0.66 -3.46
CA TRP A 38 11.40 1.93 -2.94
C TRP A 38 9.88 2.04 -3.06
N SER A 39 9.30 1.55 -4.16
CA SER A 39 7.85 1.44 -4.32
C SER A 39 7.23 0.58 -3.23
N HIS A 40 7.83 -0.56 -2.87
CA HIS A 40 7.30 -1.41 -1.79
C HIS A 40 7.41 -0.73 -0.43
N LEU A 41 8.51 -0.03 -0.17
CA LEU A 41 8.71 0.71 1.07
C LEU A 41 7.64 1.81 1.24
N THR A 42 7.33 2.58 0.20
CA THR A 42 6.28 3.60 0.28
C THR A 42 4.90 2.98 0.53
N LEU A 43 4.63 1.78 -0.01
CA LEU A 43 3.40 1.05 0.28
C LEU A 43 3.33 0.56 1.73
N TRP A 44 4.43 0.05 2.28
CA TRP A 44 4.48 -0.36 3.69
C TRP A 44 4.27 0.82 4.64
N ILE A 45 4.86 1.97 4.33
CA ILE A 45 4.63 3.20 5.11
C ILE A 45 3.15 3.61 5.02
N CYS A 46 2.54 3.59 3.82
CA CYS A 46 1.11 3.83 3.65
C CYS A 46 0.26 2.87 4.50
N GLY A 47 0.54 1.56 4.44
CA GLY A 47 -0.15 0.56 5.24
C GLY A 47 0.00 0.77 6.75
N GLY A 48 1.20 1.14 7.21
CA GLY A 48 1.45 1.50 8.61
C GLY A 48 0.65 2.72 9.07
N ILE A 49 0.54 3.75 8.23
CA ILE A 49 -0.27 4.93 8.52
C ILE A 49 -1.77 4.58 8.58
N LEU A 50 -2.28 3.79 7.63
CA LEU A 50 -3.68 3.35 7.64
C LEU A 50 -3.99 2.47 8.85
N PHE A 51 -3.06 1.61 9.25
CA PHE A 51 -3.19 0.82 10.47
C PHE A 51 -3.20 1.69 11.74
N ALA A 52 -2.34 2.72 11.80
CA ALA A 52 -2.35 3.69 12.89
C ALA A 52 -3.68 4.47 12.95
N LEU A 53 -4.20 4.89 11.78
CA LEU A 53 -5.52 5.52 11.67
C LEU A 53 -6.64 4.63 12.21
N ALA A 54 -6.71 3.38 11.78
CA ALA A 54 -7.69 2.42 12.28
C ALA A 54 -7.52 2.14 13.79
N SER A 55 -6.28 2.13 14.29
CA SER A 55 -6.02 1.87 15.71
C SER A 55 -6.44 3.02 16.61
N MET A 56 -6.27 4.27 16.15
CA MET A 56 -6.53 5.48 16.92
C MET A 56 -7.93 6.05 16.74
N TYR A 57 -8.54 5.90 15.56
CA TYR A 57 -9.76 6.61 15.17
C TYR A 57 -10.94 5.70 14.80
N ALA A 58 -10.78 4.37 14.81
CA ALA A 58 -11.93 3.50 14.55
C ALA A 58 -12.89 3.48 15.75
N GLY A 59 -14.17 3.72 15.49
CA GLY A 59 -15.25 3.79 16.47
C GLY A 59 -15.48 5.21 17.00
N THR A 60 -14.77 6.23 16.50
CA THR A 60 -14.92 7.62 16.98
C THR A 60 -15.95 8.43 16.18
N GLY A 61 -16.46 7.91 15.06
CA GLY A 61 -17.41 8.60 14.20
C GLY A 61 -16.78 9.61 13.23
N GLU A 62 -15.44 9.70 13.21
CA GLU A 62 -14.70 10.62 12.33
C GLU A 62 -14.74 10.20 10.86
N SER A 63 -14.81 8.90 10.59
CA SER A 63 -14.92 8.36 9.23
C SER A 63 -15.64 7.02 9.22
N PRO A 64 -16.77 6.90 8.49
CA PRO A 64 -17.49 5.64 8.35
C PRO A 64 -16.62 4.49 7.82
N ILE A 65 -15.59 4.80 7.02
CA ILE A 65 -14.67 3.81 6.45
C ILE A 65 -13.72 3.27 7.52
N VAL A 66 -13.19 4.15 8.37
CA VAL A 66 -12.27 3.76 9.44
C VAL A 66 -13.01 3.05 10.56
N ASP A 67 -14.25 3.45 10.82
CA ASP A 67 -15.13 2.83 11.82
C ASP A 67 -15.54 1.39 11.48
N VAL A 68 -15.37 0.95 10.22
CA VAL A 68 -15.47 -0.48 9.88
C VAL A 68 -14.46 -1.31 10.67
N PHE A 69 -13.36 -0.72 11.17
CA PHE A 69 -12.31 -1.41 11.92
C PHE A 69 -12.38 -1.15 13.44
N ASP A 70 -13.57 -0.86 13.95
CA ASP A 70 -13.85 -0.58 15.38
C ASP A 70 -13.45 -1.71 16.34
N THR A 71 -13.43 -2.97 15.88
CA THR A 71 -13.09 -4.13 16.71
C THR A 71 -11.68 -4.68 16.42
N PRO A 72 -10.98 -5.27 17.41
CA PRO A 72 -9.66 -5.88 17.21
C PRO A 72 -9.65 -6.93 16.08
N VAL A 73 -10.71 -7.73 15.96
CA VAL A 73 -10.86 -8.74 14.90
C VAL A 73 -10.91 -8.08 13.52
N LYS A 74 -11.70 -7.02 13.36
CA LYS A 74 -11.78 -6.28 12.09
C LYS A 74 -10.44 -5.61 11.76
N ARG A 75 -9.70 -5.08 12.75
CA ARG A 75 -8.34 -4.52 12.54
C ARG A 75 -7.36 -5.57 12.04
N TRP A 76 -7.43 -6.81 12.52
CA TRP A 76 -6.62 -7.92 11.99
C TRP A 76 -6.92 -8.24 10.52
N LEU A 77 -8.16 -8.02 10.06
CA LEU A 77 -8.49 -8.20 8.63
C LEU A 77 -7.69 -7.25 7.73
N ILE A 78 -7.27 -6.07 8.23
CA ILE A 78 -6.39 -5.17 7.47
C ILE A 78 -5.10 -5.88 7.09
N ILE A 79 -4.51 -6.62 8.05
CA ILE A 79 -3.26 -7.36 7.85
C ILE A 79 -3.48 -8.51 6.88
N VAL A 80 -4.55 -9.29 7.07
CA VAL A 80 -4.89 -10.43 6.19
C VAL A 80 -5.09 -9.97 4.74
N VAL A 81 -5.88 -8.91 4.55
CA VAL A 81 -6.17 -8.35 3.22
C VAL A 81 -4.90 -7.75 2.61
N ALA A 82 -4.08 -7.03 3.38
CA ALA A 82 -2.83 -6.46 2.89
C ALA A 82 -1.85 -7.54 2.43
N PHE A 83 -1.69 -8.63 3.21
CA PHE A 83 -0.85 -9.77 2.81
C PHE A 83 -1.41 -10.48 1.57
N GLY A 84 -2.72 -10.71 1.50
CA GLY A 84 -3.37 -11.33 0.35
C GLY A 84 -3.18 -10.52 -0.94
N LEU A 85 -3.48 -9.22 -0.89
CA LEU A 85 -3.28 -8.30 -2.01
C LEU A 85 -1.81 -8.20 -2.41
N SER A 86 -0.90 -8.15 -1.44
CA SER A 86 0.54 -8.13 -1.70
C SER A 86 0.99 -9.40 -2.42
N ALA A 87 0.56 -10.59 -1.97
CA ALA A 87 0.88 -11.85 -2.60
C ALA A 87 0.35 -11.93 -4.04
N ILE A 88 -0.90 -11.50 -4.26
CA ILE A 88 -1.50 -11.44 -5.61
C ILE A 88 -0.71 -10.48 -6.50
N ALA A 89 -0.41 -9.27 -6.03
CA ALA A 89 0.34 -8.29 -6.81
C ALA A 89 1.74 -8.81 -7.18
N HIS A 90 2.46 -9.42 -6.23
CA HIS A 90 3.77 -10.03 -6.50
C HIS A 90 3.66 -11.20 -7.49
N THR A 91 2.61 -12.01 -7.40
CA THR A 91 2.38 -13.13 -8.33
C THR A 91 2.13 -12.61 -9.74
N ILE A 92 1.29 -11.58 -9.89
CA ILE A 92 1.03 -10.90 -11.16
C ILE A 92 2.33 -10.32 -11.73
N VAL A 93 3.08 -9.57 -10.93
CA VAL A 93 4.34 -8.96 -11.39
C VAL A 93 5.34 -10.03 -11.81
N LYS A 94 5.50 -11.09 -11.02
CA LYS A 94 6.45 -12.17 -11.30
C LYS A 94 6.08 -12.97 -12.55
N LEU A 95 4.81 -13.27 -12.76
CA LEU A 95 4.36 -14.15 -13.84
C LEU A 95 4.02 -13.40 -15.13
N LEU A 96 3.50 -12.17 -15.05
CA LEU A 96 2.98 -11.45 -16.23
C LEU A 96 3.85 -10.25 -16.63
N VAL A 97 4.53 -9.61 -15.67
CA VAL A 97 5.29 -8.37 -15.93
C VAL A 97 6.77 -8.67 -16.15
N MET A 98 7.45 -9.32 -15.19
CA MET A 98 8.88 -9.59 -15.22
C MET A 98 9.37 -10.35 -16.46
N PRO A 99 8.67 -11.36 -17.01
CA PRO A 99 9.13 -12.07 -18.20
C PRO A 99 9.36 -11.16 -19.41
N ARG A 100 8.60 -10.05 -19.52
CA ARG A 100 8.77 -9.05 -20.60
C ARG A 100 10.04 -8.22 -20.47
N TYR A 101 10.66 -8.19 -19.29
CA TYR A 101 11.89 -7.44 -19.00
C TYR A 101 13.12 -8.35 -18.79
N GLN A 102 12.93 -9.66 -18.67
CA GLN A 102 14.00 -10.65 -18.49
C GLN A 102 14.27 -11.51 -19.73
N ALA A 103 13.36 -11.52 -20.73
CA ALA A 103 13.51 -12.32 -21.96
C ALA A 103 14.44 -11.70 -23.02
N ARG A 104 15.49 -10.98 -22.61
CA ARG A 104 16.58 -10.54 -23.50
C ARG A 104 17.93 -10.83 -22.89
#